data_AF-A0A537Z1M3-F1
#
_entry.id   AF-A0A537Z1M3-F1
#
_cell.length_a   1.000
_cell.length_b   1.000
_cell.length_c   1.000
_cell.angle_alpha   90.00
_cell.angle_beta   90.00
_cell.angle_gamma   90.00
#
_symmetry.space_group_name_H-M   'P 1'
#
loop_
_entity.id
_entity.type
_entity.pdbx_description
1 polymer ?
#
loop_
_entity_poly.entity_id
_entity_poly.type
_entity_poly.pdbx_seq_one_letter_code
_entity_poly.pdbx_strand_id
1 'polypeptide(L)'
;MSLVWLFSIATGAAILIWEESFLRLWVGPQYYPGAATMLMIVLSVLQFSLIRTDTNIIDLTLDLRHKTELGAFSAALSVVLGWLFLGPFHRGIIGLVIGFILGRMIQSIGYPFMIGRMLGIPPEDQLRGVIRPALATAAVFVVATALGTVVHTHSWAVLVLGGGMSATAVAVLAYFGGLSESMRRTVWRRLRKVVRLA
;
A
#
# COMPACT_ATOMS: atom_id res chain seq x y z
N MET A 1 0.50 7.16 -10.32
CA MET A 1 0.80 5.80 -9.82
C MET A 1 2.24 5.66 -9.32
N SER A 2 3.28 5.82 -10.14
CA SER A 2 4.67 5.54 -9.70
C SER A 2 5.15 6.31 -8.46
N LEU A 3 4.82 7.61 -8.33
CA LEU A 3 5.17 8.41 -7.14
C LEU A 3 4.42 7.96 -5.88
N VAL A 4 3.10 7.72 -6.01
CA VAL A 4 2.29 7.22 -4.89
C VAL A 4 2.81 5.87 -4.44
N TRP A 5 3.08 4.97 -5.39
CA TRP A 5 3.65 3.66 -5.09
C TRP A 5 5.00 3.75 -4.37
N LEU A 6 5.94 4.61 -4.84
CA LEU A 6 7.23 4.83 -4.18
C LEU A 6 7.08 5.35 -2.74
N PHE A 7 6.15 6.29 -2.54
CA PHE A 7 5.90 6.84 -1.22
C PHE A 7 5.27 5.78 -0.29
N SER A 8 4.29 5.03 -0.80
CA SER A 8 3.60 3.99 -0.03
C SER A 8 4.51 2.82 0.31
N ILE A 9 5.40 2.37 -0.60
CA ILE A 9 6.35 1.28 -0.31
C ILE A 9 7.42 1.71 0.69
N ALA A 10 7.95 2.93 0.57
CA ALA A 10 8.94 3.46 1.50
C ALA A 10 8.36 3.64 2.90
N THR A 11 7.19 4.26 3.00
CA THR A 11 6.49 4.48 4.28
C THR A 11 6.04 3.15 4.88
N GLY A 12 5.47 2.25 4.07
CA GLY A 12 5.04 0.92 4.51
C GLY A 12 6.20 0.09 5.05
N ALA A 13 7.34 0.08 4.37
CA ALA A 13 8.52 -0.64 4.84
C ALA A 13 9.07 -0.07 6.15
N ALA A 14 9.13 1.26 6.28
CA ALA A 14 9.55 1.90 7.53
C ALA A 14 8.61 1.56 8.69
N ILE A 15 7.29 1.56 8.45
CA ILE A 15 6.31 1.11 9.45
C ILE A 15 6.58 -0.33 9.85
N LEU A 16 6.71 -1.26 8.89
CA LEU A 16 6.93 -2.69 9.18
C LEU A 16 8.21 -2.98 9.96
N ILE A 17 9.27 -2.21 9.72
CA ILE A 17 10.55 -2.39 10.45
C ILE A 17 10.41 -1.89 11.90
N TRP A 18 9.67 -0.80 12.13
CA TRP A 18 9.69 -0.09 13.42
C TRP A 18 8.40 -0.22 14.22
N GLU A 19 7.38 -0.92 13.72
CA GLU A 19 6.05 -1.06 14.31
C GLU A 19 6.08 -1.53 15.76
N GLU A 20 6.88 -2.54 16.06
CA GLU A 20 6.92 -3.14 17.40
C GLU A 20 7.58 -2.18 18.39
N SER A 21 8.67 -1.53 17.98
CA SER A 21 9.33 -0.50 18.78
C SER A 21 8.40 0.70 19.03
N PHE A 22 7.67 1.13 18.01
CA PHE A 22 6.71 2.22 18.11
C PHE A 22 5.58 1.89 19.08
N LEU A 23 4.93 0.73 18.91
CA LEU A 23 3.80 0.34 19.75
C LEU A 23 4.22 0.12 21.20
N ARG A 24 5.39 -0.48 21.44
CA ARG A 24 5.97 -0.65 22.78
C ARG A 24 6.23 0.70 23.47
N LEU A 25 6.74 1.69 22.75
CA LEU A 25 7.03 3.02 23.30
C LEU A 25 5.78 3.87 23.50
N TRP A 26 4.77 3.70 22.64
CA TRP A 26 3.60 4.56 22.62
C TRP A 26 2.48 4.07 23.54
N VAL A 27 2.07 2.81 23.38
CA VAL A 27 0.88 2.25 24.06
C VAL A 27 1.26 1.10 25.00
N GLY A 28 2.46 0.55 24.84
CA GLY A 28 2.99 -0.56 25.63
C GLY A 28 2.90 -1.91 24.92
N PRO A 29 3.68 -2.90 25.37
CA PRO A 29 3.85 -4.20 24.70
C PRO A 29 2.56 -5.04 24.63
N GLN A 30 1.64 -4.86 25.58
CA GLN A 30 0.40 -5.63 25.68
C GLN A 30 -0.60 -5.39 24.54
N TYR A 31 -0.44 -4.32 23.77
CA TYR A 31 -1.31 -3.99 22.63
C TYR A 31 -0.70 -4.36 21.27
N TYR A 32 0.45 -5.04 21.24
CA TYR A 32 1.07 -5.47 20.00
C TYR A 32 0.28 -6.64 19.40
N PRO A 33 -0.34 -6.48 18.21
CA PRO A 33 -1.18 -7.52 17.61
C PRO A 33 -0.37 -8.59 16.86
N GLY A 34 0.97 -8.49 16.85
CA GLY A 34 1.88 -9.37 16.15
C GLY A 34 2.22 -8.91 14.72
N ALA A 35 3.43 -9.27 14.27
CA ALA A 35 3.99 -8.87 12.98
C ALA A 35 3.13 -9.27 11.77
N ALA A 36 2.52 -10.46 11.81
CA ALA A 36 1.63 -10.92 10.74
C ALA A 36 0.39 -10.03 10.61
N THR A 37 -0.18 -9.58 11.74
CA THR A 37 -1.35 -8.69 11.75
C THR A 37 -0.97 -7.33 11.18
N MET A 38 0.15 -6.78 11.61
CA MET A 38 0.61 -5.48 11.12
C MET A 38 0.98 -5.50 9.64
N LEU A 39 1.61 -6.57 9.14
CA LEU A 39 1.84 -6.77 7.71
C LEU A 39 0.52 -6.69 6.92
N MET A 40 -0.52 -7.38 7.37
CA MET A 40 -1.83 -7.34 6.73
C MET A 40 -2.46 -5.94 6.80
N ILE A 41 -2.31 -5.22 7.90
CA ILE A 41 -2.78 -3.84 8.04
C ILE A 41 -2.07 -2.94 7.03
N VAL A 42 -0.74 -3.01 6.94
CA VAL A 42 0.05 -2.20 5.99
C VAL A 42 -0.32 -2.53 4.55
N LEU A 43 -0.54 -3.80 4.21
CA LEU A 43 -1.04 -4.21 2.90
C LEU A 43 -2.43 -3.63 2.59
N SER A 44 -3.34 -3.64 3.58
CA SER A 44 -4.67 -3.04 3.44
C SER A 44 -4.60 -1.53 3.21
N VAL A 45 -3.71 -0.83 3.91
CA VAL A 45 -3.47 0.61 3.74
C VAL A 45 -2.86 0.90 2.38
N LEU A 46 -1.89 0.09 1.92
CA LEU A 46 -1.32 0.20 0.58
C LEU A 46 -2.40 0.04 -0.49
N GLN A 47 -3.21 -1.01 -0.40
CA GLN A 47 -4.33 -1.26 -1.31
C GLN A 47 -5.29 -0.06 -1.34
N PHE A 48 -5.65 0.46 -0.17
CA PHE A 48 -6.53 1.63 -0.05
C PHE A 48 -5.92 2.89 -0.70
N SER A 49 -4.63 3.13 -0.51
CA SER A 49 -3.92 4.27 -1.13
C SER A 49 -3.94 4.19 -2.67
N LEU A 50 -3.78 2.99 -3.23
CA LEU A 50 -3.86 2.77 -4.68
C LEU A 50 -5.29 3.01 -5.18
N ILE A 51 -6.29 2.40 -4.53
CA ILE A 51 -7.72 2.59 -4.85
C ILE A 51 -8.09 4.08 -4.83
N ARG A 52 -7.65 4.83 -3.82
CA ARG A 52 -7.89 6.28 -3.72
C ARG A 52 -7.29 7.05 -4.89
N THR A 53 -6.12 6.65 -5.37
CA THR A 53 -5.48 7.31 -6.51
C THR A 53 -6.27 7.07 -7.79
N ASP A 54 -6.74 5.85 -8.02
CA ASP A 54 -7.57 5.52 -9.19
C ASP A 54 -8.94 6.21 -9.12
N THR A 55 -9.52 6.25 -7.92
CA THR A 55 -10.79 6.93 -7.65
C THR A 55 -10.72 8.40 -8.04
N ASN A 56 -9.65 9.10 -7.68
CA ASN A 56 -9.46 10.51 -8.04
C ASN A 56 -9.34 10.72 -9.56
N ILE A 57 -8.85 9.73 -10.31
CA ILE A 57 -8.80 9.81 -11.78
C ILE A 57 -10.20 9.65 -12.36
N ILE A 58 -10.98 8.67 -11.87
CA ILE A 58 -12.36 8.44 -12.31
C ILE A 58 -13.26 9.65 -11.99
N ASP A 59 -13.00 10.34 -10.87
CA ASP A 59 -13.75 11.55 -10.54
C ASP A 59 -13.57 12.68 -11.57
N LEU A 60 -12.40 12.75 -12.21
CA LEU A 60 -12.14 13.73 -13.28
C LEU A 60 -12.89 13.39 -14.57
N THR A 61 -13.37 12.17 -14.72
CA THR A 61 -14.09 11.74 -15.92
C THR A 61 -15.60 11.88 -15.80
N LEU A 62 -16.10 12.38 -14.67
CA LEU A 62 -17.52 12.60 -14.36
C LEU A 62 -18.41 11.34 -14.44
N ASP A 63 -17.83 10.14 -14.54
CA ASP A 63 -18.57 8.87 -14.51
C ASP A 63 -18.68 8.33 -13.08
N LEU A 64 -19.51 9.01 -12.29
CA LEU A 64 -19.72 8.72 -10.88
C LEU A 64 -20.58 7.48 -10.64
N ARG A 65 -21.40 7.08 -11.63
CA ARG A 65 -22.39 6.00 -11.47
C ARG A 65 -21.70 4.66 -11.28
N HIS A 66 -20.84 4.27 -12.23
CA HIS A 66 -20.13 2.99 -12.17
C HIS A 66 -19.20 2.92 -10.94
N LYS A 67 -18.56 4.04 -10.58
CA LYS A 67 -17.75 4.14 -9.36
C LYS A 67 -18.56 3.83 -8.10
N THR A 68 -19.75 4.41 -7.99
CA THR A 68 -20.61 4.29 -6.81
C THR A 68 -21.19 2.88 -6.68
N GLU A 69 -21.63 2.28 -7.79
CA GLU A 69 -22.13 0.89 -7.82
C GLU A 69 -21.05 -0.11 -7.39
N LEU A 70 -19.84 -0.03 -7.97
CA LEU A 70 -18.71 -0.88 -7.54
C LEU A 70 -18.32 -0.61 -6.07
N GLY A 71 -18.36 0.65 -5.65
CA GLY A 71 -18.01 1.03 -4.28
C GLY A 71 -18.98 0.48 -3.25
N ALA A 72 -20.29 0.58 -3.50
CA ALA A 72 -21.32 0.02 -2.63
C ALA A 72 -21.22 -1.50 -2.55
N PHE A 73 -21.03 -2.18 -3.68
CA PHE A 73 -20.85 -3.63 -3.71
C PHE A 73 -19.59 -4.07 -2.95
N SER A 74 -18.47 -3.38 -3.15
CA SER A 74 -17.22 -3.64 -2.44
C SER A 74 -17.35 -3.42 -0.92
N ALA A 75 -18.06 -2.38 -0.50
CA ALA A 75 -18.32 -2.12 0.91
C ALA A 75 -19.19 -3.21 1.54
N ALA A 76 -20.28 -3.60 0.87
CA ALA A 76 -21.14 -4.69 1.33
C ALA A 76 -20.37 -6.00 1.47
N LEU A 77 -19.56 -6.36 0.45
CA LEU A 77 -18.74 -7.56 0.49
C LEU A 77 -17.69 -7.50 1.61
N SER A 78 -17.06 -6.34 1.81
CA SER A 78 -16.08 -6.14 2.89
C SER A 78 -16.70 -6.36 4.27
N VAL A 79 -17.94 -5.89 4.49
CA VAL A 79 -18.68 -6.08 5.75
C VAL A 79 -19.04 -7.55 5.96
N VAL A 80 -19.58 -8.21 4.93
CA VAL A 80 -19.96 -9.63 5.02
C VAL A 80 -18.74 -10.52 5.30
N LEU A 81 -17.65 -10.32 4.55
CA LEU A 81 -16.42 -11.08 4.75
C LEU A 81 -15.77 -10.76 6.10
N GLY A 82 -15.76 -9.49 6.50
CA GLY A 82 -15.26 -9.07 7.81
C GLY A 82 -16.01 -9.75 8.96
N TRP A 83 -17.35 -9.75 8.90
CA TRP A 83 -18.20 -10.45 9.86
C TRP A 83 -17.94 -11.96 9.87
N LEU A 84 -17.82 -12.59 8.69
CA LEU A 84 -17.57 -14.01 8.54
C LEU A 84 -16.22 -14.44 9.15
N PHE A 85 -15.15 -13.68 8.89
CA PHE A 85 -13.81 -14.01 9.41
C PHE A 85 -13.64 -13.66 10.90
N LEU A 86 -14.31 -12.60 11.37
CA LEU A 86 -14.25 -12.19 12.77
C LEU A 86 -15.11 -13.10 13.67
N GLY A 87 -16.34 -13.41 13.25
CA GLY A 87 -17.29 -14.21 14.01
C GLY A 87 -17.04 -15.71 13.84
N PRO A 88 -17.65 -16.37 12.84
CA PRO A 88 -17.59 -17.83 12.67
C PRO A 88 -16.18 -18.44 12.63
N PHE A 89 -15.21 -17.78 12.00
CA PHE A 89 -13.85 -18.32 11.87
C PHE A 89 -12.89 -17.93 13.00
N HIS A 90 -13.30 -17.06 13.94
CA HIS A 90 -12.52 -16.63 15.10
C HIS A 90 -11.07 -16.20 14.77
N ARG A 91 -10.83 -15.56 13.62
CA ARG A 91 -9.48 -15.15 13.18
C ARG A 91 -9.04 -13.78 13.73
N GLY A 92 -9.79 -13.21 14.66
CA GLY A 92 -9.48 -11.92 15.32
C GLY A 92 -9.27 -10.76 14.34
N ILE A 93 -8.31 -9.89 14.65
CA ILE A 93 -7.98 -8.70 13.84
C ILE A 93 -7.52 -9.08 12.43
N ILE A 94 -6.72 -10.14 12.29
CA ILE A 94 -6.25 -10.63 10.97
C ILE A 94 -7.44 -10.97 10.07
N GLY A 95 -8.44 -11.67 10.61
CA GLY A 95 -9.65 -12.03 9.88
C GLY A 95 -10.40 -10.82 9.34
N LEU A 96 -10.56 -9.78 10.18
CA LEU A 96 -11.21 -8.53 9.79
C LEU A 96 -10.45 -7.84 8.64
N VAL A 97 -9.12 -7.76 8.74
CA VAL A 97 -8.28 -7.12 7.72
C VAL A 97 -8.30 -7.90 6.40
N ILE A 98 -8.29 -9.24 6.45
CA ILE A 98 -8.46 -10.09 5.26
C ILE A 98 -9.81 -9.82 4.60
N GLY A 99 -10.89 -9.71 5.39
CA GLY A 99 -12.22 -9.36 4.89
C GLY A 99 -12.23 -8.04 4.12
N PHE A 100 -11.56 -7.01 4.64
CA PHE A 100 -11.41 -5.73 3.95
C PHE A 100 -10.56 -5.82 2.68
N ILE A 101 -9.45 -6.56 2.72
CA ILE A 101 -8.59 -6.72 1.54
C ILE A 101 -9.37 -7.39 0.41
N LEU A 102 -10.04 -8.52 0.71
CA LEU A 102 -10.81 -9.29 -0.25
C LEU A 102 -12.02 -8.51 -0.76
N GLY A 103 -12.77 -7.85 0.12
CA GLY A 103 -13.91 -7.02 -0.29
C GLY A 103 -13.51 -5.86 -1.21
N ARG A 104 -12.30 -5.31 -1.02
CA ARG A 104 -11.74 -4.24 -1.87
C ARG A 104 -11.02 -4.74 -3.12
N MET A 105 -10.84 -6.05 -3.32
CA MET A 105 -10.22 -6.57 -4.55
C MET A 105 -11.00 -6.19 -5.81
N ILE A 106 -12.32 -6.10 -5.70
CA ILE A 106 -13.19 -5.65 -6.79
C ILE A 106 -12.83 -4.23 -7.22
N GLN A 107 -12.55 -3.32 -6.28
CA GLN A 107 -12.10 -1.96 -6.61
C GLN A 107 -10.66 -1.95 -7.14
N SER A 108 -9.79 -2.76 -6.53
CA SER A 108 -8.38 -2.85 -6.92
C SER A 108 -8.16 -3.38 -8.34
N ILE A 109 -9.11 -4.14 -8.90
CA ILE A 109 -9.08 -4.65 -10.28
C ILE A 109 -10.01 -3.81 -11.18
N GLY A 110 -11.20 -3.49 -10.69
CA GLY A 110 -12.24 -2.78 -11.45
C GLY A 110 -11.83 -1.36 -11.84
N TYR A 111 -11.22 -0.59 -10.93
CA TYR A 111 -10.84 0.80 -11.23
C TYR A 111 -9.71 0.91 -12.27
N PRO A 112 -8.61 0.15 -12.19
CA PRO A 112 -7.61 0.14 -13.25
C PRO A 112 -8.16 -0.27 -14.62
N PHE A 113 -9.09 -1.22 -14.66
CA PHE A 113 -9.73 -1.67 -15.89
C PHE A 113 -10.63 -0.57 -16.50
N MET A 114 -11.42 0.12 -15.67
CA MET A 114 -12.20 1.28 -16.09
C MET A 114 -11.29 2.35 -16.69
N ILE A 115 -10.23 2.74 -15.97
CA ILE A 115 -9.26 3.74 -16.44
C ILE A 115 -8.59 3.30 -17.75
N GLY A 116 -8.23 2.01 -17.86
CA GLY A 116 -7.63 1.43 -19.08
C GLY A 116 -8.52 1.57 -20.29
N ARG A 117 -9.81 1.23 -20.14
CA ARG A 117 -10.82 1.37 -21.19
C ARG A 117 -11.01 2.83 -21.60
N MET A 118 -10.96 3.77 -20.65
CA MET A 118 -11.08 5.20 -20.94
C MET A 118 -9.87 5.78 -21.67
N LEU A 119 -8.67 5.28 -21.36
CA LEU A 119 -7.42 5.71 -21.98
C LEU A 119 -7.04 4.91 -23.24
N GLY A 120 -7.82 3.88 -23.61
CA GLY A 120 -7.53 3.00 -24.74
C GLY A 120 -6.28 2.13 -24.53
N ILE A 121 -5.90 1.85 -23.29
CA ILE A 121 -4.72 1.04 -22.97
C ILE A 121 -5.13 -0.43 -22.89
N PRO A 122 -4.46 -1.34 -23.62
CA PRO A 122 -4.79 -2.76 -23.56
C PRO A 122 -4.48 -3.33 -22.15
N PRO A 123 -5.29 -4.28 -21.64
CA PRO A 123 -5.11 -4.85 -20.31
C PRO A 123 -3.74 -5.52 -20.10
N GLU A 124 -3.16 -6.07 -21.17
CA GLU A 124 -1.84 -6.72 -21.14
C GLU A 124 -0.72 -5.76 -20.76
N ASP A 125 -0.76 -4.53 -21.30
CA ASP A 125 0.24 -3.50 -21.00
C ASP A 125 0.07 -2.95 -19.57
N GLN A 126 -1.18 -2.87 -19.10
CA GLN A 126 -1.46 -2.52 -17.70
C GLN A 126 -0.89 -3.59 -16.75
N LEU A 127 -1.13 -4.87 -17.04
CA LEU A 127 -0.66 -5.98 -16.22
C LEU A 127 0.88 -6.04 -16.18
N ARG A 128 1.54 -5.91 -17.34
CA ARG A 128 3.01 -5.82 -17.42
C ARG A 128 3.56 -4.65 -16.62
N GLY A 129 2.86 -3.52 -16.60
CA GLY A 129 3.22 -2.35 -15.80
C GLY A 129 3.09 -2.54 -14.28
N VAL A 130 2.26 -3.47 -13.82
CA VAL A 130 1.97 -3.72 -12.40
C VAL A 130 2.80 -4.86 -11.81
N ILE A 131 3.12 -5.89 -12.59
CA ILE A 131 3.84 -7.09 -12.09
C ILE A 131 5.16 -6.72 -11.39
N ARG A 132 5.99 -5.87 -12.01
CA ARG A 132 7.30 -5.51 -11.46
C ARG A 132 7.19 -4.70 -10.15
N PRO A 133 6.37 -3.64 -10.06
CA PRO A 133 6.08 -2.97 -8.78
C PRO A 133 5.46 -3.88 -7.72
N ALA A 134 4.60 -4.83 -8.11
CA ALA A 134 4.00 -5.77 -7.17
C ALA A 134 5.05 -6.72 -6.57
N LEU A 135 5.93 -7.29 -7.40
CA LEU A 135 7.04 -8.13 -6.94
C LEU A 135 8.01 -7.36 -6.05
N ALA A 136 8.33 -6.12 -6.41
CA ALA A 136 9.19 -5.26 -5.59
C ALA A 136 8.54 -4.97 -4.22
N THR A 137 7.23 -4.68 -4.19
CA THR A 137 6.47 -4.52 -2.94
C THR A 137 6.55 -5.77 -2.07
N ALA A 138 6.27 -6.94 -2.65
CA ALA A 138 6.28 -8.20 -1.93
C ALA A 138 7.66 -8.49 -1.33
N ALA A 139 8.73 -8.34 -2.12
CA ALA A 139 10.09 -8.55 -1.66
C ALA A 139 10.47 -7.57 -0.53
N VAL A 140 10.19 -6.27 -0.70
CA VAL A 140 10.51 -5.25 0.29
C VAL A 140 9.72 -5.47 1.58
N PHE A 141 8.44 -5.81 1.52
CA PHE A 141 7.62 -5.99 2.72
C PHE A 141 8.02 -7.26 3.48
N VAL A 142 8.34 -8.35 2.79
CA VAL A 142 8.87 -9.57 3.44
C VAL A 142 10.18 -9.27 4.16
N VAL A 143 11.12 -8.58 3.50
CA VAL A 143 12.39 -8.19 4.12
C VAL A 143 12.18 -7.22 5.28
N ALA A 144 11.30 -6.23 5.12
CA ALA A 144 10.98 -5.25 6.15
C ALA A 144 10.38 -5.91 7.41
N THR A 145 9.43 -6.84 7.23
CA THR A 145 8.85 -7.61 8.33
C THR A 145 9.89 -8.50 9.01
N ALA A 146 10.78 -9.14 8.25
CA ALA A 146 11.88 -9.94 8.81
C ALA A 146 12.90 -9.09 9.58
N LEU A 147 13.16 -7.86 9.14
CA LEU A 147 14.02 -6.92 9.88
C LEU A 147 13.33 -6.40 11.14
N GLY A 148 12.01 -6.18 11.11
CA GLY A 148 11.25 -5.71 12.25
C GLY A 148 11.25 -6.67 13.44
N THR A 149 11.41 -7.98 13.20
CA THR A 149 11.54 -8.97 14.30
C THR A 149 12.93 -8.99 14.95
N VAL A 150 13.92 -8.33 14.35
CA VAL A 150 15.29 -8.27 14.87
C VAL A 150 15.58 -6.90 15.46
N VAL A 151 15.12 -5.84 14.80
CA VAL A 151 15.41 -4.45 15.15
C VAL A 151 14.45 -3.96 16.24
N HIS A 152 14.98 -3.74 17.44
CA HIS A 152 14.24 -3.19 18.57
C HIS A 152 14.93 -1.95 19.11
N THR A 153 14.14 -0.93 19.46
CA THR A 153 14.63 0.27 20.13
C THR A 153 13.71 0.72 21.25
N HIS A 154 14.32 1.30 22.28
CA HIS A 154 13.63 1.94 23.41
C HIS A 154 13.71 3.49 23.36
N SER A 155 14.28 4.06 22.29
CA SER A 155 14.47 5.50 22.16
C SER A 155 13.66 6.06 20.99
N TRP A 156 12.85 7.09 21.27
CA TRP A 156 12.10 7.86 20.27
C TRP A 156 13.01 8.48 19.21
N ALA A 157 14.20 8.97 19.59
CA ALA A 157 15.14 9.58 18.66
C ALA A 157 15.65 8.56 17.63
N VAL A 158 16.00 7.36 18.09
CA VAL A 158 16.43 6.26 17.21
C VAL A 158 15.28 5.80 16.32
N LEU A 159 14.05 5.80 16.82
CA LEU A 159 12.88 5.43 16.02
C LEU A 159 12.61 6.42 14.89
N VAL A 160 12.64 7.73 15.18
CA VAL A 160 12.38 8.77 14.16
C VAL A 160 13.50 8.80 13.13
N LEU A 161 14.76 8.79 13.57
CA LEU A 161 15.91 8.81 12.66
C LEU A 161 16.03 7.50 11.88
N GLY A 162 15.88 6.37 12.55
CA GLY A 162 15.91 5.04 11.94
C GLY A 162 14.77 4.82 10.96
N GLY A 163 13.56 5.30 11.27
CA GLY A 163 12.41 5.29 10.37
C GLY A 163 12.62 6.18 9.14
N GLY A 164 13.15 7.39 9.32
CA GLY A 164 13.49 8.27 8.21
C GLY A 164 14.58 7.70 7.30
N MET A 165 15.63 7.12 7.89
CA MET A 165 16.71 6.46 7.16
C MET A 165 16.22 5.21 6.41
N SER A 166 15.42 4.36 7.04
CA SER A 166 14.88 3.15 6.40
C SER A 166 13.92 3.52 5.26
N ALA A 167 13.03 4.50 5.47
CA ALA A 167 12.15 5.01 4.41
C ALA A 167 12.96 5.53 3.21
N THR A 168 14.02 6.31 3.47
CA THR A 168 14.89 6.86 2.42
C THR A 168 15.63 5.76 1.67
N ALA A 169 16.24 4.82 2.40
CA ALA A 169 16.96 3.70 1.82
C ALA A 169 16.03 2.83 0.95
N VAL A 170 14.84 2.51 1.44
CA VAL A 170 13.83 1.75 0.68
C VAL A 170 13.35 2.53 -0.53
N ALA A 171 13.12 3.84 -0.42
CA ALA A 171 12.73 4.67 -1.57
C ALA A 171 13.79 4.63 -2.68
N VAL A 172 15.07 4.72 -2.32
CA VAL A 172 16.20 4.62 -3.27
C VAL A 172 16.24 3.23 -3.90
N LEU A 173 16.19 2.16 -3.09
CA LEU A 173 16.20 0.78 -3.59
C LEU A 173 15.00 0.48 -4.49
N ALA A 174 13.80 0.91 -4.11
CA ALA A 174 12.57 0.74 -4.89
C ALA A 174 12.61 1.55 -6.20
N TYR A 175 13.23 2.72 -6.19
CA TYR A 175 13.42 3.53 -7.40
C TYR A 175 14.33 2.84 -8.43
N PHE A 176 15.46 2.27 -7.99
CA PHE A 176 16.42 1.61 -8.88
C PHE A 176 16.07 0.16 -9.22
N GLY A 177 15.46 -0.59 -8.31
CA GLY A 177 15.09 -1.99 -8.52
C GLY A 177 13.68 -2.17 -9.08
N GLY A 178 12.70 -1.49 -8.48
CA GLY A 178 11.28 -1.72 -8.71
C GLY A 178 10.68 -0.99 -9.92
N LEU A 179 11.17 0.21 -10.26
CA LEU A 179 10.65 0.95 -11.41
C LEU A 179 11.35 0.54 -12.72
N SER A 180 10.56 0.41 -13.80
CA SER A 180 11.08 0.33 -15.17
C SER A 180 11.78 1.64 -15.57
N GLU A 181 12.64 1.57 -16.58
CA GLU A 181 13.42 2.73 -17.03
C GLU A 181 12.52 3.89 -17.53
N SER A 182 11.41 3.56 -18.20
CA SER A 182 10.40 4.53 -18.64
C SER A 182 9.68 5.22 -17.46
N MET A 183 9.39 4.48 -16.38
CA MET A 183 8.80 5.03 -15.16
C MET A 183 9.78 5.94 -14.41
N ARG A 184 11.06 5.57 -14.33
CA ARG A 184 12.10 6.42 -13.73
C ARG A 184 12.24 7.76 -14.43
N ARG A 185 12.31 7.76 -15.78
CA ARG A 185 12.36 9.00 -16.58
C ARG A 185 11.15 9.90 -16.32
N THR A 186 9.96 9.32 -16.16
CA THR A 186 8.74 10.06 -15.88
C THR A 186 8.75 10.71 -14.49
N VAL A 187 9.22 9.99 -13.47
CA VAL A 187 9.39 10.50 -12.10
C VAL A 187 10.41 11.64 -12.10
N TRP A 188 11.57 11.44 -12.74
CA TRP A 188 12.63 12.43 -12.81
C TRP A 188 12.19 13.72 -13.51
N ARG A 189 11.44 13.59 -14.62
CA ARG A 189 10.87 14.74 -15.33
C ARG A 189 9.90 15.55 -14.46
N ARG A 190 9.12 14.89 -13.59
CA ARG A 190 8.20 15.57 -12.66
C ARG A 190 8.96 16.26 -11.53
N LEU A 191 9.94 15.60 -10.94
CA LEU A 191 10.82 16.18 -9.91
C LEU A 191 11.53 17.45 -10.41
N ARG A 192 12.12 17.40 -11.62
CA ARG A 192 12.75 18.57 -12.23
C ARG A 192 11.80 19.76 -12.42
N LYS A 193 10.51 19.51 -12.69
CA LYS A 193 9.54 20.59 -12.81
C LYS A 193 9.25 21.25 -11.47
N VAL A 194 9.12 20.48 -10.40
CA VAL A 194 8.90 21.01 -9.05
C VAL A 194 10.11 21.83 -8.58
N VAL A 195 11.32 21.31 -8.76
CA VAL A 195 12.57 22.01 -8.38
C VAL A 195 12.80 23.29 -9.19
N ARG A 196 12.23 23.40 -10.40
CA ARG A 196 12.28 24.63 -11.21
C ARG A 196 11.19 25.66 -10.85
N LEU A 197 10.17 25.25 -10.09
CA LEU A 197 9.06 26.10 -9.66
C LEU A 197 9.17 26.53 -8.20
N ALA A 198 10.08 25.92 -7.43
CA ALA A 198 10.46 26.28 -6.06
C ALA A 198 11.71 27.16 -6.07
#